data_AF-A0A958TB19-F1
#
_entry.id   AF-A0A958TB19-F1
#
_cell.length_a   1.000
_cell.length_b   1.000
_cell.length_c   1.000
_cell.angle_alpha   90.00
_cell.angle_beta   90.00
_cell.angle_gamma   90.00
#
_symmetry.space_group_name_H-M   'P 1'
#
loop_
_entity.id
_entity.type
_entity.pdbx_description
1 polymer ?
#
loop_
_entity_poly.entity_id
_entity_poly.type
_entity_poly.pdbx_seq_one_letter_code
_entity_poly.pdbx_strand_id
1 'polypeptide(L)' 'DRGLIERKPNPSDGRSVLIHLTPFGKEMREFSKGVVLRFDEAVKVHISEEDLKTFKKVAHTIMEMVQTKNMYSTEKIS' A
#
# COMPACT_ATOMS: atom_id res chain seq x y z
N ASP A 1 2.65 -7.94 -20.48
CA ASP A 1 1.79 -7.59 -19.34
C ASP A 1 1.13 -8.80 -18.71
N ARG A 2 0.96 -8.82 -17.39
CA ARG A 2 0.35 -9.94 -16.63
C ARG A 2 -1.19 -9.97 -16.66
N GLY A 3 -1.83 -9.11 -17.45
CA GLY A 3 -3.29 -9.07 -17.63
C GLY A 3 -4.11 -8.59 -16.42
N LEU A 4 -3.48 -8.05 -15.37
CA LEU A 4 -4.14 -7.65 -14.11
C LEU A 4 -4.78 -6.26 -14.18
N ILE A 5 -4.24 -5.38 -15.02
CA ILE A 5 -4.68 -3.99 -15.14
C ILE A 5 -4.94 -3.64 -16.60
N GLU A 6 -5.88 -2.74 -16.81
CA GLU A 6 -6.11 -2.05 -18.08
C GLU A 6 -5.93 -0.55 -17.87
N ARG A 7 -5.51 0.15 -18.93
CA ARG A 7 -5.26 1.59 -18.94
C ARG A 7 -6.23 2.24 -19.94
N LYS A 8 -7.00 3.23 -19.49
CA LYS A 8 -7.99 3.95 -20.31
C LYS A 8 -7.69 5.46 -20.28
N PRO A 9 -7.70 6.18 -21.41
CA PRO A 9 -7.61 7.64 -21.40
C PRO A 9 -8.74 8.24 -20.56
N ASN A 10 -8.45 9.31 -19.83
CA ASN A 10 -9.47 10.01 -19.05
C ASN A 10 -10.52 10.60 -20.00
N PRO A 11 -11.81 10.27 -19.83
CA PRO A 11 -12.87 10.77 -20.72
C PRO A 11 -13.06 12.28 -20.67
N SER A 12 -12.57 12.97 -19.63
CA SER A 12 -12.73 14.42 -19.47
C SER A 12 -11.78 15.25 -20.35
N ASP A 13 -10.54 14.82 -20.53
CA ASP A 13 -9.53 15.60 -21.29
C ASP A 13 -8.51 14.76 -22.08
N GLY A 14 -8.53 13.42 -21.94
CA GLY A 14 -7.60 12.50 -22.57
C GLY A 14 -6.14 12.60 -22.10
N ARG A 15 -5.79 13.55 -21.24
CA ARG A 15 -4.40 13.83 -20.82
C ARG A 15 -3.95 12.93 -19.69
N SER A 16 -4.88 12.49 -18.84
CA SER A 16 -4.60 11.52 -17.79
C SER A 16 -5.00 10.09 -18.22
N VAL A 17 -4.35 9.10 -17.62
CA VAL A 17 -4.64 7.68 -17.86
C VAL A 17 -5.23 7.10 -16.58
N LEU A 18 -6.43 6.55 -16.68
CA LEU A 18 -7.09 5.81 -15.60
C LEU A 18 -6.61 4.37 -15.62
N ILE A 19 -6.20 3.86 -14.46
CA ILE A 19 -5.76 2.48 -14.28
C ILE A 19 -6.90 1.73 -13.60
N HIS A 20 -7.40 0.67 -14.24
CA HIS A 20 -8.48 -0.17 -13.73
C HIS A 20 -8.01 -1.62 -13.59
N LEU A 21 -8.56 -2.34 -12.62
CA LEU A 21 -8.40 -3.79 -12.56
C LEU A 21 -9.25 -4.44 -13.64
N THR A 22 -8.66 -5.35 -14.39
CA THR A 22 -9.40 -6.26 -15.29
C THR A 22 -10.24 -7.23 -14.43
N PRO A 23 -11.19 -7.98 -15.04
CA PRO A 23 -11.89 -9.05 -14.31
C PRO A 23 -10.92 -10.02 -13.63
N PHE A 24 -9.86 -10.44 -14.33
CA PHE A 24 -8.80 -11.28 -13.77
C PHE A 24 -8.03 -10.57 -12.64
N GLY A 25 -7.73 -9.27 -12.79
CA GLY A 25 -7.10 -8.47 -11.73
C GLY A 25 -7.94 -8.37 -10.46
N LYS A 26 -9.27 -8.33 -10.58
CA LYS A 26 -10.19 -8.33 -9.44
C LYS A 26 -10.20 -9.68 -8.73
N GLU A 27 -10.22 -10.78 -9.47
CA GLU A 27 -10.10 -12.13 -8.90
C GLU A 27 -8.79 -12.30 -8.11
N MET A 28 -7.68 -11.89 -8.71
CA MET A 28 -6.37 -11.94 -8.05
C MET A 28 -6.27 -11.02 -6.83
N ARG A 29 -6.98 -9.88 -6.84
CA ARG A 29 -7.11 -9.01 -5.67
C ARG A 29 -7.82 -9.72 -4.53
N GLU A 30 -8.96 -10.38 -4.80
CA GLU A 30 -9.70 -11.13 -3.77
C GLU A 30 -8.89 -12.31 -3.23
N PHE A 31 -8.19 -13.03 -4.11
CA PHE A 31 -7.26 -14.09 -3.70
C PHE A 31 -6.18 -13.54 -2.74
N SER A 32 -5.51 -12.46 -3.14
CA SER A 32 -4.43 -11.84 -2.34
C SER A 32 -4.95 -11.30 -1.01
N LYS A 33 -6.14 -10.68 -1.02
CA LYS A 33 -6.82 -10.20 0.20
C LYS A 33 -7.08 -11.34 1.18
N GLY A 34 -7.55 -12.49 0.69
CA GLY A 34 -7.76 -13.68 1.52
C GLY A 34 -6.48 -14.18 2.19
N VAL A 35 -5.34 -14.16 1.47
CA VAL A 35 -4.04 -14.53 2.04
C VAL A 35 -3.62 -13.55 3.14
N VAL A 36 -3.74 -12.25 2.89
CA VAL A 36 -3.34 -11.20 3.86
C VAL A 36 -4.21 -11.26 5.12
N LEU A 37 -5.53 -11.43 4.98
CA LEU A 37 -6.43 -11.54 6.14
C LEU A 37 -6.11 -12.76 7.00
N ARG A 38 -5.83 -13.93 6.39
CA ARG A 38 -5.43 -15.12 7.16
C ARG A 38 -4.12 -14.88 7.92
N PHE A 39 -3.16 -14.20 7.31
CA PHE A 39 -1.91 -13.86 7.98
C PHE A 39 -2.14 -12.87 9.13
N ASP A 40 -2.98 -11.85 8.94
CA ASP A 40 -3.33 -10.88 9.99
C ASP A 40 -3.98 -11.55 11.20
N GLU A 41 -4.89 -12.51 10.97
CA GLU A 41 -5.48 -13.29 12.06
C GLU A 41 -4.45 -14.18 12.77
N ALA A 42 -3.55 -14.83 12.03
CA ALA A 42 -2.46 -15.59 12.64
C ALA A 42 -1.57 -14.71 13.51
N VAL A 43 -1.27 -13.48 13.07
CA VAL A 43 -0.49 -12.50 13.84
C VAL A 43 -1.23 -12.12 15.14
N LYS A 44 -2.53 -11.81 15.07
CA LYS A 44 -3.35 -11.45 16.24
C LYS A 44 -3.45 -12.55 17.30
N VAL A 45 -3.36 -13.82 16.89
CA VAL A 45 -3.34 -14.96 17.83
C VAL A 45 -2.04 -15.01 18.64
N HIS A 46 -0.92 -14.55 18.07
CA HIS A 46 0.41 -14.68 18.68
C HIS A 46 0.93 -13.39 19.32
N ILE A 47 0.34 -12.24 19.02
CA ILE A 47 0.81 -10.94 19.48
C ILE A 47 -0.35 -10.22 20.19
N SER A 48 -0.07 -9.63 21.34
CA SER A 48 -1.06 -8.88 22.11
C SER A 48 -1.59 -7.67 21.31
N GLU A 49 -2.83 -7.29 21.57
CA GLU A 49 -3.42 -6.09 20.94
C GLU A 49 -2.63 -4.82 21.28
N GLU A 50 -2.08 -4.74 22.50
CA GLU A 50 -1.25 -3.63 22.96
C GLU A 50 0.04 -3.51 22.14
N ASP A 51 0.75 -4.62 21.93
CA ASP A 51 1.98 -4.64 21.14
C ASP A 51 1.71 -4.31 19.67
N LEU A 52 0.61 -4.84 19.10
CA LEU A 52 0.20 -4.51 17.74
C LEU A 52 -0.15 -3.03 17.59
N LYS A 53 -0.81 -2.43 18.60
CA LYS A 53 -1.11 -1.00 18.62
C LYS A 53 0.16 -0.17 18.72
N THR A 54 1.09 -0.57 19.58
CA THR A 54 2.40 0.08 19.73
C THR A 54 3.20 0.00 18.43
N PHE A 55 3.27 -1.18 17.80
CA PHE A 55 3.91 -1.38 16.51
C PHE A 55 3.31 -0.47 15.43
N LYS A 56 1.97 -0.44 15.31
CA LYS A 56 1.27 0.42 14.35
C LYS A 56 1.59 1.89 14.56
N LYS A 57 1.64 2.36 15.82
CA LYS A 57 2.01 3.74 16.16
C LYS A 57 3.43 4.06 15.69
N VAL A 58 4.40 3.20 16.03
CA VAL A 58 5.81 3.38 15.62
C VAL A 58 5.93 3.40 14.09
N ALA A 59 5.31 2.45 13.40
CA ALA A 59 5.34 2.39 11.94
C ALA A 59 4.70 3.63 11.30
N HIS A 60 3.59 4.13 11.85
CA HIS A 60 2.93 5.34 11.38
C HIS A 60 3.82 6.57 11.53
N THR A 61 4.44 6.76 12.69
CA THR A 61 5.37 7.87 12.93
C THR A 61 6.54 7.83 11.95
N ILE A 62 7.11 6.66 11.67
CA ILE A 62 8.17 6.52 10.66
C ILE A 62 7.65 6.90 9.26
N MET A 63 6.46 6.45 8.87
CA MET A 63 5.88 6.80 7.57
C MET A 63 5.60 8.31 7.43
N GLU A 64 5.08 8.94 8.47
CA GLU A 64 4.88 10.40 8.52
C GLU A 64 6.20 11.15 8.35
N MET A 65 7.24 10.72 9.07
CA MET A 65 8.58 11.29 8.99
C MET A 65 9.19 11.19 7.58
N VAL A 66 8.91 10.11 6.84
CA VAL A 66 9.38 9.93 5.45
C VAL A 66 8.58 10.80 4.47
N GLN A 67 7.26 10.91 4.65
CA GLN A 67 6.39 11.69 3.77
C GLN A 67 6.58 13.20 3.95
N THR A 68 6.83 13.62 5.18
CA THR A 68 7.22 15.00 5.48
C THR A 68 8.66 15.16 5.00
N LYS A 69 8.87 15.81 3.85
CA LYS A 69 10.16 16.03 3.14
C LYS A 69 11.36 16.58 3.96
N ASN A 70 11.29 16.62 5.29
CA ASN A 70 12.20 17.31 6.19
C ASN A 70 13.34 16.46 6.78
N MET A 71 13.43 15.15 6.53
CA MET A 71 14.50 14.34 7.14
C MET A 71 15.76 14.15 6.29
N TYR A 72 15.68 14.41 4.98
CA TYR A 72 16.83 14.34 4.09
C TYR A 72 16.96 15.67 3.34
N SER A 73 17.11 16.77 4.09
CA SER A 73 17.89 17.87 3.55
C SER A 73 19.31 17.33 3.43
N THR A 74 19.69 16.94 2.21
CA THR A 74 21.08 16.66 1.86
C THR A 74 21.94 17.80 2.40
N GLU A 75 22.64 17.57 3.52
CA GLU A 75 23.90 18.25 3.70
C GLU A 75 24.71 17.86 2.47
N LYS A 76 24.94 18.84 1.59
CA LYS A 76 26.00 18.74 0.61
C LYS A 76 27.28 18.50 1.40
N ILE A 77 27.64 17.24 1.59
CA ILE A 77 29.03 16.89 1.83
C ILE A 77 29.76 17.36 0.57
N SER A 78 30.74 18.22 0.83
CA SER A 78 31.35 19.22 -0.04
C SER A 78 31.71 18.78 -1.45
#